data_AF-A0A1B8Y7A0-F1
#
_entry.id   AF-A0A1B8Y7A0-F1
#
_cell.length_a   1.000
_cell.length_b   1.000
_cell.length_c   1.000
_cell.angle_alpha   90.00
_cell.angle_beta   90.00
_cell.angle_gamma   90.00
#
_symmetry.space_group_name_H-M   'P 1'
#
loop_
_entity.id
_entity.type
_entity.pdbx_description
1 polymer ?
#
loop_
_entity_poly.entity_id
_entity_poly.type
_entity_poly.pdbx_seq_one_letter_code
_entity_poly.pdbx_strand_id
1 'polypeptide(L)'
;ISYGASDPFLSDRVAFPYFFRTLKGFHGSSFALSKLLKHFGWTWVGIIRLDDNSGETELQVLTDYLSRGGICVEFTMKLIYSIYRFSYDQVYINRIKATVQKSTTNIIVICGKLSLKIIELLVQLRAELVEKTLILSPSASVMGTTSNQIIATFDGSLMFEQYPVYPEDTYEIIEFINSIHPSKDPEDKLLEDFLLVKFKCSTKDQYKNQLYGNVYGTYNTECSDRDITEALGRLNQTLLAALSPNVHLAVNIMSQAIHEMHTSLREQSPERDREAHRYQYQIPRSQCTVSCQPGYRKAVNPGAQSCCYGCLPCSEGEISNRTDSENCLRCPDMEWPNENKNRCLAKTEEFLSFYNDTISVFLLSMPILFFFITLLILGIFIINRDSPIVRANNRSLSFLLLVSIKLSFLSVFLFLGRPVDITCMLRIITFGITFSIAVSSLLAKTIMVCVAFKATKPGSSWRKWLGVKLSNSVVLFCSSIQIIICMTWLAISPPFQELDIHTSPGTIIIQCNEGSAIGFYSVIGYMGLLAAVSFVLAFLARSLPDSFNEAKYITFSMLLFCSVWITMIPAYLSTKGKNTVCVEIFAILTSSAGLLACIFLPKCYIIMFRPEMNHKSCLLGIKT
;
A
#
# COMPACT_ATOMS: atom_id res chain seq x y z
N ILE A 1 -2.23 -48.14 -27.94
CA ILE A 1 -1.32 -46.97 -27.98
C ILE A 1 -1.63 -46.19 -29.25
N SER A 2 -2.01 -44.91 -29.16
CA SER A 2 -2.32 -44.04 -30.31
C SER A 2 -1.07 -43.34 -30.83
N TYR A 3 -0.93 -43.25 -32.14
CA TYR A 3 0.17 -42.55 -32.82
C TYR A 3 -0.23 -41.22 -33.44
N GLY A 4 -1.51 -40.83 -33.34
CA GLY A 4 -2.08 -39.66 -34.03
C GLY A 4 -2.93 -38.74 -33.14
N ALA A 5 -3.19 -39.11 -31.89
CA ALA A 5 -4.05 -38.35 -30.99
C ALA A 5 -3.25 -37.44 -30.04
N SER A 6 -3.36 -36.13 -30.26
CA SER A 6 -2.65 -35.08 -29.50
C SER A 6 -3.52 -34.31 -28.51
N ASP A 7 -4.83 -34.60 -28.45
CA ASP A 7 -5.77 -33.90 -27.56
C ASP A 7 -5.33 -34.00 -26.08
N PRO A 8 -5.19 -32.88 -25.35
CA PRO A 8 -4.84 -32.87 -23.93
C PRO A 8 -5.84 -33.62 -23.04
N PHE A 9 -7.14 -33.64 -23.38
CA PHE A 9 -8.19 -34.30 -22.60
C PHE A 9 -7.93 -35.81 -22.42
N LEU A 10 -7.29 -36.44 -23.40
CA LEU A 10 -6.91 -37.85 -23.37
C LEU A 10 -5.78 -38.16 -22.37
N SER A 11 -5.26 -37.14 -21.66
CA SER A 11 -4.26 -37.32 -20.60
C SER A 11 -4.88 -37.60 -19.23
N ASP A 12 -6.20 -37.45 -19.08
CA ASP A 12 -6.91 -37.79 -17.85
C ASP A 12 -6.93 -39.31 -17.64
N ARG A 13 -6.12 -39.78 -16.69
CA ARG A 13 -5.99 -41.20 -16.35
C ARG A 13 -7.19 -41.77 -15.61
N VAL A 14 -8.04 -40.92 -15.04
CA VAL A 14 -9.28 -41.35 -14.37
C VAL A 14 -10.34 -41.68 -15.43
N ALA A 15 -10.51 -40.80 -16.43
CA ALA A 15 -11.44 -41.03 -17.53
C ALA A 15 -10.91 -42.04 -18.56
N PHE A 16 -9.60 -42.06 -18.82
CA PHE A 16 -8.96 -42.90 -19.85
C PHE A 16 -7.79 -43.74 -19.30
N PRO A 17 -8.04 -44.69 -18.39
CA PRO A 17 -6.98 -45.48 -17.74
C PRO A 17 -6.14 -46.32 -18.71
N TYR A 18 -6.75 -46.81 -19.80
CA TYR A 18 -6.10 -47.67 -20.80
C TYR A 18 -5.59 -46.93 -22.05
N PHE A 19 -5.64 -45.60 -22.05
CA PHE A 19 -5.16 -44.81 -23.17
C PHE A 19 -3.66 -44.53 -23.05
N PHE A 20 -2.93 -44.76 -24.14
CA PHE A 20 -1.49 -44.48 -24.25
C PHE A 20 -1.26 -43.84 -25.60
N ARG A 21 -0.26 -42.97 -25.73
CA ARG A 21 0.11 -42.34 -26.99
C ARG A 21 1.61 -42.14 -27.14
N THR A 22 2.08 -42.07 -28.38
CA THR A 22 3.48 -41.77 -28.73
C THR A 22 3.71 -40.29 -29.06
N LEU A 23 2.68 -39.59 -29.53
CA LEU A 23 2.72 -38.14 -29.72
C LEU A 23 2.65 -37.37 -28.40
N LYS A 24 3.41 -36.27 -28.30
CA LYS A 24 3.33 -35.35 -27.17
C LYS A 24 2.11 -34.43 -27.34
N GLY A 25 1.42 -34.15 -26.23
CA GLY A 25 0.32 -33.18 -26.21
C GLY A 25 0.80 -31.74 -26.43
N PHE A 26 -0.15 -30.85 -26.74
CA PHE A 26 0.16 -29.46 -27.13
C PHE A 26 0.84 -28.60 -26.05
N HIS A 27 0.80 -29.01 -24.78
CA HIS A 27 1.41 -28.25 -23.68
C HIS A 27 2.92 -28.01 -23.88
N GLY A 28 3.65 -29.04 -24.33
CA GLY A 28 5.11 -28.93 -24.52
C GLY A 28 5.47 -27.99 -25.67
N SER A 29 4.75 -28.08 -26.79
CA SER A 29 4.95 -27.23 -27.96
C SER A 29 4.54 -25.80 -27.71
N SER A 30 3.40 -25.56 -27.05
CA SER A 30 2.95 -24.20 -26.68
C SER A 30 3.91 -23.55 -25.68
N PHE A 31 4.45 -24.32 -24.72
CA PHE A 31 5.52 -23.85 -23.85
C PHE A 31 6.78 -23.46 -24.64
N ALA A 32 7.27 -24.33 -25.53
CA ALA A 32 8.47 -24.03 -26.34
C ALA A 32 8.25 -22.80 -27.26
N LEU A 33 7.09 -22.71 -27.91
CA LEU A 33 6.72 -21.59 -28.77
C LEU A 33 6.66 -20.27 -27.99
N SER A 34 6.01 -20.26 -26.82
CA SER A 34 6.01 -19.08 -25.95
C SER A 34 7.43 -18.65 -25.52
N LYS A 35 8.36 -19.60 -25.34
CA LYS A 35 9.76 -19.29 -25.04
C LYS A 35 10.51 -18.74 -26.24
N LEU A 36 10.27 -19.27 -27.45
CA LEU A 36 10.89 -18.78 -28.68
C LEU A 36 10.45 -17.37 -29.02
N LEU A 37 9.14 -17.12 -29.03
CA LEU A 37 8.57 -15.78 -29.25
C LEU A 37 9.18 -14.78 -28.28
N LYS A 38 9.32 -15.18 -27.02
CA LYS A 38 9.97 -14.37 -25.99
C LYS A 38 11.47 -14.17 -26.22
N HIS A 39 12.19 -15.18 -26.71
CA HIS A 39 13.62 -15.08 -27.03
C HIS A 39 13.88 -13.99 -28.08
N PHE A 40 13.01 -13.88 -29.08
CA PHE A 40 13.09 -12.85 -30.12
C PHE A 40 12.41 -11.53 -29.74
N GLY A 41 11.85 -11.41 -28.53
CA GLY A 41 11.17 -10.21 -28.06
C GLY A 41 9.81 -9.95 -28.72
N TRP A 42 9.20 -10.95 -29.36
CA TRP A 42 7.90 -10.84 -30.02
C TRP A 42 6.76 -11.02 -29.02
N THR A 43 6.19 -9.91 -28.57
CA THR A 43 5.13 -9.88 -27.53
C THR A 43 3.74 -9.56 -28.07
N TRP A 44 3.62 -9.32 -29.37
CA TRP A 44 2.37 -8.96 -30.02
C TRP A 44 2.20 -9.80 -31.28
N VAL A 45 1.32 -10.81 -31.21
CA VAL A 45 1.17 -11.83 -32.27
C VAL A 45 -0.27 -11.92 -32.76
N GLY A 46 -0.45 -12.25 -34.03
CA GLY A 46 -1.72 -12.73 -34.57
C GLY A 46 -1.80 -14.24 -34.45
N ILE A 47 -2.99 -14.81 -34.28
CA ILE A 47 -3.20 -16.26 -34.34
C ILE A 47 -4.23 -16.59 -35.43
N ILE A 48 -3.88 -17.52 -36.31
CA ILE A 48 -4.79 -18.14 -37.27
C ILE A 48 -4.97 -19.60 -36.87
N ARG A 49 -6.16 -19.97 -36.44
CA ARG A 49 -6.52 -21.36 -36.16
C ARG A 49 -7.18 -22.02 -37.37
N LEU A 50 -6.83 -23.26 -37.63
CA LEU A 50 -7.42 -24.09 -38.69
C LEU A 50 -8.68 -24.80 -38.13
N ASP A 51 -9.72 -24.99 -38.95
CA ASP A 51 -11.03 -25.52 -38.51
C ASP A 51 -11.03 -27.03 -38.25
N ASP A 52 -10.43 -27.44 -37.13
CA ASP A 52 -10.60 -28.76 -36.52
C ASP A 52 -10.90 -28.64 -35.01
N ASN A 53 -11.61 -29.61 -34.44
CA ASN A 53 -11.89 -29.64 -33.00
C ASN A 53 -10.58 -29.61 -32.17
N SER A 54 -9.49 -30.19 -32.71
CA SER A 54 -8.16 -30.14 -32.08
C SER A 54 -7.54 -28.74 -32.07
N GLY A 55 -7.77 -27.92 -33.08
CA GLY A 55 -7.20 -26.57 -33.20
C GLY A 55 -7.81 -25.57 -32.24
N GLU A 56 -9.07 -25.76 -31.83
CA GLU A 56 -9.67 -24.97 -30.74
C GLU A 56 -9.00 -25.28 -29.40
N THR A 57 -8.83 -26.56 -29.08
CA THR A 57 -8.15 -26.97 -27.85
C THR A 57 -6.68 -26.51 -27.84
N GLU A 58 -5.99 -26.62 -28.97
CA GLU A 58 -4.62 -26.12 -29.12
C GLU A 58 -4.54 -24.59 -28.97
N LEU A 59 -5.47 -23.84 -29.57
CA LEU A 59 -5.56 -22.39 -29.43
C LEU A 59 -5.72 -21.99 -27.96
N GLN A 60 -6.58 -22.67 -27.21
CA GLN A 60 -6.79 -22.38 -25.79
C GLN A 60 -5.52 -22.62 -24.97
N VAL A 61 -4.87 -23.77 -25.17
CA VAL A 61 -3.60 -24.10 -24.51
C VAL A 61 -2.51 -23.11 -24.90
N LEU A 62 -2.39 -22.78 -26.19
CA LEU A 62 -1.42 -21.81 -26.69
C LEU A 62 -1.65 -20.44 -26.05
N THR A 63 -2.89 -19.94 -26.03
CA THR A 63 -3.23 -18.63 -25.45
C THR A 63 -2.94 -18.58 -23.95
N ASP A 64 -3.16 -19.68 -23.22
CA ASP A 64 -2.76 -19.79 -21.80
C ASP A 64 -1.23 -19.69 -21.64
N TYR A 65 -0.43 -20.40 -22.44
CA TYR A 65 1.04 -20.26 -22.37
C TYR A 65 1.56 -18.91 -22.83
N LEU A 66 0.99 -18.32 -23.89
CA LEU A 66 1.33 -16.99 -24.36
C LEU A 66 1.01 -15.94 -23.30
N SER A 67 -0.17 -15.99 -22.68
CA SER A 67 -0.56 -15.07 -21.61
C SER A 67 0.35 -15.19 -20.38
N ARG A 68 0.68 -16.42 -19.94
CA ARG A 68 1.68 -16.66 -18.88
C ARG A 68 3.08 -16.19 -19.28
N GLY A 69 3.39 -16.23 -20.57
CA GLY A 69 4.65 -15.77 -21.16
C GLY A 69 4.76 -14.24 -21.30
N GLY A 70 3.66 -13.50 -21.13
CA GLY A 70 3.57 -12.07 -21.36
C GLY A 70 3.45 -11.68 -22.84
N ILE A 71 2.92 -12.57 -23.68
CA ILE A 71 2.70 -12.37 -25.12
C ILE A 71 1.19 -12.18 -25.35
N CYS A 72 0.82 -11.06 -25.97
CA CYS A 72 -0.56 -10.71 -26.25
C CYS A 72 -0.93 -11.09 -27.68
N VAL A 73 -2.21 -11.43 -27.85
CA VAL A 73 -2.79 -11.83 -29.14
C VAL A 73 -3.63 -10.67 -29.67
N GLU A 74 -3.21 -10.05 -30.77
CA GLU A 74 -3.92 -8.92 -31.40
C GLU A 74 -5.25 -9.35 -31.99
N PHE A 75 -5.22 -10.45 -32.72
CA PHE A 75 -6.38 -11.04 -33.34
C PHE A 75 -6.26 -12.55 -33.30
N THR A 76 -7.42 -13.20 -33.17
CA THR A 76 -7.57 -14.62 -33.39
C THR A 76 -8.55 -14.83 -34.53
N MET A 77 -8.08 -15.49 -35.59
CA MET A 77 -8.88 -15.79 -36.77
C MET A 77 -9.09 -17.27 -36.91
N LYS A 78 -10.28 -17.63 -37.37
CA LYS A 78 -10.61 -19.01 -37.74
C LYS A 78 -10.52 -19.13 -39.25
N LEU A 79 -9.95 -20.23 -39.74
CA LEU A 79 -9.91 -20.54 -41.14
C LEU A 79 -10.78 -21.77 -41.40
N ILE A 80 -11.98 -21.53 -41.95
CA ILE A 80 -13.00 -22.55 -42.28
C ILE A 80 -13.05 -22.75 -43.79
N TYR A 81 -13.23 -23.98 -44.24
CA TYR A 81 -13.56 -24.30 -45.63
C TYR A 81 -14.97 -24.89 -45.73
N SER A 82 -15.93 -24.19 -46.37
CA SER A 82 -17.29 -24.68 -46.59
C SER A 82 -17.56 -24.97 -48.07
N ILE A 83 -17.79 -26.24 -48.42
CA ILE A 83 -18.00 -26.69 -49.81
C ILE A 83 -19.22 -26.04 -50.48
N TYR A 84 -20.16 -25.48 -49.73
CA TYR A 84 -21.48 -25.07 -50.24
C TYR A 84 -21.67 -23.55 -50.45
N ARG A 85 -20.64 -22.71 -50.23
CA ARG A 85 -20.83 -21.24 -50.16
C ARG A 85 -19.67 -20.39 -50.73
N PHE A 86 -19.32 -20.59 -51.99
CA PHE A 86 -18.32 -19.77 -52.72
C PHE A 86 -18.45 -18.24 -52.55
N SER A 87 -19.68 -17.70 -52.50
CA SER A 87 -19.92 -16.25 -52.29
C SER A 87 -19.66 -15.78 -50.86
N TYR A 88 -19.97 -16.63 -49.86
CA TYR A 88 -19.73 -16.33 -48.44
C TYR A 88 -18.23 -16.41 -48.11
N ASP A 89 -17.51 -17.31 -48.78
CA ASP A 89 -16.07 -17.49 -48.61
C ASP A 89 -15.26 -16.29 -49.11
N GLN A 90 -15.65 -15.63 -50.20
CA GLN A 90 -14.96 -14.42 -50.68
C GLN A 90 -15.12 -13.23 -49.71
N VAL A 91 -16.32 -12.99 -49.18
CA VAL A 91 -16.53 -11.92 -48.19
C VAL A 91 -15.76 -12.22 -46.89
N TYR A 92 -15.76 -13.49 -46.48
CA TYR A 92 -15.00 -13.94 -45.30
C TYR A 92 -13.49 -13.79 -45.49
N ILE A 93 -12.97 -14.18 -46.66
CA ILE A 93 -11.56 -14.05 -47.00
C ILE A 93 -11.15 -12.59 -47.13
N ASN A 94 -11.96 -11.74 -47.74
CA ASN A 94 -11.69 -10.30 -47.79
C ASN A 94 -11.65 -9.66 -46.39
N ARG A 95 -12.46 -10.17 -45.44
CA ARG A 95 -12.37 -9.74 -44.04
C ARG A 95 -11.09 -10.22 -43.36
N ILE A 96 -10.63 -11.44 -43.66
CA ILE A 96 -9.34 -11.94 -43.18
C ILE A 96 -8.21 -11.07 -43.73
N LYS A 97 -8.19 -10.82 -45.04
CA LYS A 97 -7.22 -9.94 -45.70
C LYS A 97 -7.18 -8.55 -45.07
N ALA A 98 -8.34 -7.91 -44.93
CA ALA A 98 -8.44 -6.58 -44.32
C ALA A 98 -7.92 -6.56 -42.87
N THR A 99 -8.14 -7.64 -42.11
CA THR A 99 -7.65 -7.71 -40.72
C THR A 99 -6.14 -7.90 -40.67
N VAL A 100 -5.59 -8.82 -41.48
CA VAL A 100 -4.14 -9.06 -41.56
C VAL A 100 -3.41 -7.80 -42.05
N GLN A 101 -3.95 -7.09 -43.04
CA GLN A 101 -3.39 -5.82 -43.54
C GLN A 101 -3.47 -4.70 -42.50
N LYS A 102 -4.58 -4.59 -41.76
CA LYS A 102 -4.73 -3.56 -40.71
C LYS A 102 -3.93 -3.89 -39.44
N SER A 103 -3.56 -5.16 -39.25
CA SER A 103 -2.89 -5.61 -38.04
C SER A 103 -1.49 -5.02 -37.92
N THR A 104 -1.15 -4.66 -36.68
CA THR A 104 0.15 -4.07 -36.33
C THR A 104 1.20 -5.15 -36.03
N THR A 105 0.78 -6.38 -35.77
CA THR A 105 1.65 -7.54 -35.62
C THR A 105 2.31 -7.94 -36.94
N ASN A 106 3.60 -8.26 -36.87
CA ASN A 106 4.35 -8.87 -37.97
C ASN A 106 4.51 -10.39 -37.79
N ILE A 107 4.04 -10.95 -36.68
CA ILE A 107 4.21 -12.36 -36.35
C ILE A 107 2.84 -13.02 -36.29
N ILE A 108 2.64 -14.06 -37.10
CA ILE A 108 1.38 -14.81 -37.12
C ILE A 108 1.66 -16.26 -36.78
N VAL A 109 1.05 -16.74 -35.69
CA VAL A 109 1.09 -18.16 -35.32
C VAL A 109 -0.07 -18.89 -35.99
N ILE A 110 0.23 -19.97 -36.70
CA ILE A 110 -0.76 -20.85 -37.31
C ILE A 110 -0.82 -22.14 -36.50
N CYS A 111 -2.01 -22.48 -36.00
CA CYS A 111 -2.23 -23.69 -35.19
C CYS A 111 -3.45 -24.50 -35.66
N GLY A 112 -3.42 -25.81 -35.43
CA GLY A 112 -4.44 -26.77 -35.89
C GLY A 112 -3.95 -27.60 -37.07
N LYS A 113 -4.69 -28.67 -37.41
CA LYS A 113 -4.26 -29.60 -38.46
C LYS A 113 -4.36 -28.98 -39.85
N LEU A 114 -3.25 -29.00 -40.57
CA LEU A 114 -3.22 -28.59 -41.96
C LEU A 114 -3.93 -29.63 -42.84
N SER A 115 -4.84 -29.17 -43.69
CA SER A 115 -5.51 -30.02 -44.69
C SER A 115 -5.34 -29.42 -46.08
N LEU A 116 -5.42 -30.26 -47.12
CA LEU A 116 -5.29 -29.81 -48.52
C LEU A 116 -6.25 -28.66 -48.88
N LYS A 117 -7.45 -28.64 -48.28
CA LYS A 117 -8.47 -27.60 -48.48
C LYS A 117 -8.08 -26.26 -47.84
N ILE A 118 -7.48 -26.32 -46.66
CA ILE A 118 -6.98 -25.13 -45.96
C ILE A 118 -5.76 -24.55 -46.67
N ILE A 119 -4.92 -25.40 -47.26
CA ILE A 119 -3.77 -24.98 -48.06
C ILE A 119 -4.22 -24.11 -49.24
N GLU A 120 -5.25 -24.51 -49.97
CA GLU A 120 -5.81 -23.71 -51.08
C GLU A 120 -6.25 -22.31 -50.61
N LEU A 121 -6.81 -22.23 -49.42
CA LEU A 121 -7.26 -20.97 -48.83
C LEU A 121 -6.08 -20.09 -48.38
N LEU A 122 -5.02 -20.68 -47.83
CA LEU A 122 -3.79 -19.96 -47.48
C LEU A 122 -3.07 -19.41 -48.72
N VAL A 123 -3.12 -20.12 -49.84
CA VAL A 123 -2.61 -19.61 -51.13
C VAL A 123 -3.34 -18.35 -51.58
N GLN A 124 -4.65 -18.23 -51.32
CA GLN A 124 -5.42 -17.02 -51.64
C GLN A 124 -5.04 -15.81 -50.76
N LEU A 125 -4.49 -16.06 -49.57
CA LEU A 125 -4.00 -15.05 -48.61
C LEU A 125 -2.51 -14.75 -48.77
N ARG A 126 -1.86 -15.29 -49.81
CA ARG A 126 -0.41 -15.20 -49.98
C ARG A 126 0.11 -13.76 -50.00
N ALA A 127 -0.55 -12.86 -50.72
CA ALA A 127 -0.08 -11.48 -50.86
C ALA A 127 0.00 -10.77 -49.50
N GLU A 128 -0.92 -11.09 -48.59
CA GLU A 128 -1.03 -10.49 -47.27
C GLU A 128 -0.14 -11.20 -46.23
N LEU A 129 0.10 -12.51 -46.40
CA LEU A 129 0.90 -13.32 -45.47
C LEU A 129 2.40 -13.25 -45.74
N VAL A 130 2.85 -13.00 -46.98
CA VAL A 130 4.28 -12.90 -47.32
C VAL A 130 4.97 -11.71 -46.63
N GLU A 131 4.22 -10.67 -46.28
CA GLU A 131 4.74 -9.53 -45.50
C GLU A 131 4.90 -9.83 -44.00
N LYS A 132 4.46 -11.02 -43.54
CA LYS A 132 4.41 -11.40 -42.13
C LYS A 132 5.31 -12.62 -41.90
N THR A 133 5.93 -12.72 -40.73
CA THR A 133 6.65 -13.92 -40.30
C THR A 133 5.65 -14.93 -39.75
N LEU A 134 5.52 -16.05 -40.46
CA LEU A 134 4.61 -17.13 -40.06
C LEU A 134 5.32 -18.11 -39.13
N ILE A 135 4.64 -18.55 -38.07
CA ILE A 135 5.12 -19.60 -37.18
C ILE A 135 4.11 -20.74 -37.15
N LEU A 136 4.50 -21.90 -37.67
CA LEU A 136 3.68 -23.11 -37.73
C LEU A 136 3.86 -23.91 -36.44
N SER A 137 2.77 -24.21 -35.74
CA SER A 137 2.80 -25.16 -34.62
C SER A 137 3.00 -26.61 -35.12
N PRO A 138 3.40 -27.56 -34.24
CA PRO A 138 3.63 -28.94 -34.68
C PRO A 138 2.40 -29.68 -35.22
N SER A 139 1.19 -29.17 -35.00
CA SER A 139 -0.01 -29.73 -35.63
C SER A 139 -0.20 -29.22 -37.06
N ALA A 140 0.34 -28.04 -37.35
CA ALA A 140 0.32 -27.40 -38.66
C ALA A 140 1.56 -27.74 -39.51
N SER A 141 2.57 -28.39 -38.94
CA SER A 141 3.87 -28.69 -39.56
C SER A 141 3.87 -29.88 -40.52
N VAL A 142 2.74 -30.56 -40.72
CA VAL A 142 2.65 -31.74 -41.59
C VAL A 142 2.64 -31.31 -43.05
N MET A 143 3.83 -31.17 -43.65
CA MET A 143 4.01 -30.62 -45.00
C MET A 143 4.46 -31.67 -46.03
N GLY A 144 4.08 -32.93 -45.85
CA GLY A 144 4.41 -34.01 -46.80
C GLY A 144 3.73 -33.92 -48.18
N THR A 145 2.91 -32.90 -48.46
CA THR A 145 2.21 -32.77 -49.75
C THR A 145 2.09 -31.31 -50.19
N THR A 146 3.16 -30.68 -50.67
CA THR A 146 3.01 -29.31 -51.19
C THR A 146 3.72 -29.08 -52.51
N SER A 147 2.95 -28.56 -53.48
CA SER A 147 3.45 -28.08 -54.77
C SER A 147 4.38 -26.87 -54.57
N ASN A 148 5.25 -26.60 -55.54
CA ASN A 148 6.19 -25.46 -55.51
C ASN A 148 5.52 -24.09 -55.23
N GLN A 149 4.23 -23.94 -55.54
CA GLN A 149 3.48 -22.70 -55.29
C GLN A 149 3.21 -22.44 -53.80
N ILE A 150 3.15 -23.49 -52.98
CA ILE A 150 2.85 -23.41 -51.55
C ILE A 150 4.12 -23.11 -50.74
N ILE A 151 5.27 -23.66 -51.14
CA ILE A 151 6.58 -23.35 -50.55
C ILE A 151 6.82 -21.83 -50.57
N ALA A 152 6.45 -21.17 -51.65
CA ALA A 152 6.61 -19.73 -51.81
C ALA A 152 5.66 -18.86 -50.96
N THR A 153 4.67 -19.43 -50.27
CA THR A 153 3.82 -18.74 -49.29
C THR A 153 4.42 -18.79 -47.88
N PHE A 154 5.24 -19.80 -47.61
CA PHE A 154 5.88 -20.05 -46.31
C PHE A 154 7.38 -19.73 -46.32
N ASP A 155 7.85 -19.01 -47.34
CA ASP A 155 9.24 -18.58 -47.42
C ASP A 155 9.57 -17.65 -46.24
N GLY A 156 10.66 -17.93 -45.53
CA GLY A 156 11.01 -17.23 -44.29
C GLY A 156 10.14 -17.55 -43.05
N SER A 157 9.29 -18.58 -43.11
CA SER A 157 8.52 -19.05 -41.95
C SER A 157 9.33 -19.93 -40.99
N LEU A 158 8.88 -20.00 -39.73
CA LEU A 158 9.44 -20.88 -38.71
C LEU A 158 8.47 -22.03 -38.43
N MET A 159 8.98 -23.25 -38.34
CA MET A 159 8.17 -24.43 -38.06
C MET A 159 8.65 -25.12 -36.78
N PHE A 160 7.71 -25.41 -35.89
CA PHE A 160 7.98 -26.26 -34.73
C PHE A 160 7.71 -27.70 -35.09
N GLU A 161 8.72 -28.53 -34.93
CA GLU A 161 8.63 -29.96 -35.15
C GLU A 161 8.89 -30.72 -33.84
N GLN A 162 8.15 -31.81 -33.64
CA GLN A 162 8.42 -32.70 -32.52
C GLN A 162 9.55 -33.64 -32.92
N TYR A 163 10.68 -33.61 -32.19
CA TYR A 163 11.80 -34.51 -32.44
C TYR A 163 11.33 -35.98 -32.39
N PRO A 164 11.45 -36.74 -33.50
CA PRO A 164 11.03 -38.12 -33.55
C PRO A 164 12.02 -39.00 -32.76
N VAL A 165 11.51 -39.95 -31.99
CA VAL A 165 12.35 -40.87 -31.19
C VAL A 165 13.09 -41.87 -32.09
N TYR A 166 12.51 -42.20 -33.23
CA TYR A 166 13.13 -43.02 -34.28
C TYR A 166 13.59 -42.13 -35.44
N PRO A 167 14.78 -42.38 -36.01
CA PRO A 167 15.21 -41.67 -37.21
C PRO A 167 14.22 -41.89 -38.36
N GLU A 168 13.93 -40.85 -39.12
CA GLU A 168 13.02 -40.92 -40.27
C GLU A 168 13.64 -41.69 -41.45
N ASP A 169 14.97 -41.66 -41.58
CA ASP A 169 15.71 -42.21 -42.72
C ASP A 169 16.55 -43.44 -42.34
N THR A 170 15.95 -44.45 -41.70
CA THR A 170 16.68 -45.71 -41.49
C THR A 170 16.74 -46.51 -42.78
N TYR A 171 17.88 -47.15 -43.04
CA TYR A 171 18.11 -47.96 -44.23
C TYR A 171 17.03 -49.04 -44.39
N GLU A 172 16.59 -49.64 -43.29
CA GLU A 172 15.58 -50.69 -43.26
C GLU A 172 14.20 -50.22 -43.73
N ILE A 173 13.80 -48.99 -43.38
CA ILE A 173 12.50 -48.45 -43.82
C ILE A 173 12.56 -48.06 -45.30
N ILE A 174 13.67 -47.47 -45.73
CA ILE A 174 13.89 -47.12 -47.14
C ILE A 174 13.89 -48.40 -48.00
N GLU A 175 14.57 -49.45 -47.56
CA GLU A 175 14.56 -50.75 -48.22
C GLU A 175 13.16 -51.36 -48.24
N PHE A 176 12.43 -51.33 -47.12
CA PHE A 176 11.05 -51.80 -47.06
C PHE A 176 10.14 -51.07 -48.06
N ILE A 177 10.19 -49.74 -48.10
CA ILE A 177 9.37 -48.93 -49.02
C ILE A 177 9.73 -49.21 -50.47
N ASN A 178 11.02 -49.29 -50.79
CA ASN A 178 11.48 -49.64 -52.14
C ASN A 178 11.13 -51.08 -52.52
N SER A 179 10.89 -51.95 -51.52
CA SER A 179 10.47 -53.33 -51.77
C SER A 179 8.99 -53.45 -52.11
N ILE A 180 8.15 -52.44 -51.83
CA ILE A 180 6.71 -52.44 -52.11
C ILE A 180 6.50 -52.47 -53.63
N HIS A 181 5.74 -53.44 -54.13
CA HIS A 181 5.38 -53.48 -55.54
C HIS A 181 4.05 -54.22 -55.73
N PRO A 182 3.14 -53.75 -56.62
CA PRO A 182 1.87 -54.44 -56.90
C PRO A 182 2.04 -55.90 -57.37
N SER A 183 3.22 -56.27 -57.89
CA SER A 183 3.51 -57.66 -58.28
C SER A 183 3.90 -58.58 -57.13
N LYS A 184 4.39 -58.03 -56.00
CA LYS A 184 4.78 -58.81 -54.82
C LYS A 184 3.58 -59.12 -53.93
N ASP A 185 2.65 -58.16 -53.83
CA ASP A 185 1.41 -58.32 -53.09
C ASP A 185 0.20 -57.90 -53.96
N PRO A 186 -0.25 -58.79 -54.86
CA PRO A 186 -1.36 -58.49 -55.77
C PRO A 186 -2.72 -58.38 -55.07
N GLU A 187 -2.82 -58.74 -53.78
CA GLU A 187 -4.05 -58.64 -52.99
C GLU A 187 -4.17 -57.30 -52.24
N ASP A 188 -3.12 -56.49 -52.21
CA ASP A 188 -3.13 -55.16 -51.58
C ASP A 188 -3.96 -54.14 -52.40
N LYS A 189 -5.26 -54.15 -52.14
CA LYS A 189 -6.21 -53.20 -52.73
C LYS A 189 -5.92 -51.74 -52.35
N LEU A 190 -5.27 -51.50 -51.21
CA LEU A 190 -4.95 -50.13 -50.75
C LEU A 190 -3.82 -49.54 -51.57
N LEU A 191 -2.78 -50.32 -51.87
CA LEU A 191 -1.70 -49.91 -52.77
C LEU A 191 -2.24 -49.66 -54.19
N GLU A 192 -3.11 -50.54 -54.68
CA GLU A 192 -3.78 -50.37 -55.97
C GLU A 192 -4.62 -49.07 -56.01
N ASP A 193 -5.43 -48.80 -54.98
CA ASP A 193 -6.22 -47.57 -54.84
C ASP A 193 -5.34 -46.31 -54.74
N PHE A 194 -4.23 -46.39 -54.02
CA PHE A 194 -3.30 -45.29 -53.88
C PHE A 194 -2.68 -44.89 -55.22
N LEU A 195 -2.17 -45.87 -55.98
CA LEU A 195 -1.60 -45.66 -57.31
C LEU A 195 -2.65 -45.12 -58.29
N LEU A 196 -3.88 -45.63 -58.22
CA LEU A 196 -5.02 -45.16 -59.00
C LEU A 196 -5.35 -43.67 -58.69
N VAL A 197 -5.51 -43.30 -57.42
CA VAL A 197 -5.98 -41.96 -57.03
C VAL A 197 -4.88 -40.91 -57.15
N LYS A 198 -3.64 -41.23 -56.75
CA LYS A 198 -2.54 -40.25 -56.70
C LYS A 198 -1.72 -40.19 -57.98
N PHE A 199 -1.58 -41.31 -58.68
CA PHE A 199 -0.70 -41.44 -59.85
C PHE A 199 -1.44 -41.80 -61.13
N LYS A 200 -2.78 -41.95 -61.06
CA LYS A 200 -3.65 -42.20 -62.22
C LYS A 200 -3.31 -43.50 -62.95
N CYS A 201 -2.77 -44.46 -62.21
CA CYS A 201 -2.46 -45.79 -62.74
C CYS A 201 -3.74 -46.58 -63.00
N SER A 202 -3.86 -47.19 -64.18
CA SER A 202 -4.96 -48.09 -64.50
C SER A 202 -4.84 -49.40 -63.72
N THR A 203 -5.95 -49.83 -63.14
CA THR A 203 -6.06 -51.13 -62.45
C THR A 203 -6.58 -52.21 -63.40
N LYS A 204 -6.59 -53.47 -62.97
CA LYS A 204 -7.23 -54.57 -63.73
C LYS A 204 -8.76 -54.45 -63.78
N ASP A 205 -9.36 -53.66 -62.89
CA ASP A 205 -10.79 -53.42 -62.80
C ASP A 205 -11.22 -52.24 -63.68
N GLN A 206 -11.81 -52.56 -64.83
CA GLN A 206 -12.28 -51.55 -65.80
C GLN A 206 -13.38 -50.66 -65.25
N TYR A 207 -14.27 -51.18 -64.39
CA TYR A 207 -15.36 -50.38 -63.80
C TYR A 207 -14.78 -49.35 -62.83
N LYS A 208 -13.82 -49.77 -62.00
CA LYS A 208 -13.07 -48.89 -61.10
C LYS A 208 -12.33 -47.81 -61.88
N ASN A 209 -11.65 -48.16 -62.97
CA ASN A 209 -10.98 -47.16 -63.82
C ASN A 209 -11.96 -46.13 -64.39
N GLN A 210 -13.13 -46.57 -64.86
CA GLN A 210 -14.14 -45.69 -65.45
C GLN A 210 -14.79 -44.76 -64.40
N LEU A 211 -15.10 -45.30 -63.21
CA LEU A 211 -15.67 -44.53 -62.11
C LEU A 211 -14.71 -43.41 -61.67
N TYR A 212 -13.45 -43.76 -61.41
CA TYR A 212 -12.44 -42.79 -60.97
C TYR A 212 -12.09 -41.79 -62.07
N GLY A 213 -12.04 -42.22 -63.34
CA GLY A 213 -11.85 -41.31 -64.47
C GLY A 213 -12.93 -40.24 -64.57
N ASN A 214 -14.19 -40.60 -64.30
CA ASN A 214 -15.32 -39.65 -64.25
C ASN A 214 -15.27 -38.70 -63.05
N VAL A 215 -14.83 -39.19 -61.88
CA VAL A 215 -14.76 -38.38 -60.65
C VAL A 215 -13.61 -37.38 -60.68
N TYR A 216 -12.45 -37.79 -61.20
CA TYR A 216 -11.22 -37.00 -61.13
C TYR A 216 -10.81 -36.34 -62.47
N GLY A 217 -11.60 -36.51 -63.53
CA GLY A 217 -11.45 -35.78 -64.79
C GLY A 217 -10.18 -36.10 -65.59
N THR A 218 -9.59 -37.28 -65.39
CA THR A 218 -8.41 -37.74 -66.15
C THR A 218 -8.47 -39.24 -66.41
N TYR A 219 -8.10 -39.67 -67.62
CA TYR A 219 -8.07 -41.08 -68.00
C TYR A 219 -6.85 -41.78 -67.43
N ASN A 220 -7.06 -42.98 -66.89
CA ASN A 220 -6.00 -43.77 -66.27
C ASN A 220 -5.06 -44.32 -67.34
N THR A 221 -3.76 -44.24 -67.10
CA THR A 221 -2.73 -44.79 -67.99
C THR A 221 -2.13 -46.05 -67.37
N GLU A 222 -1.67 -46.98 -68.20
CA GLU A 222 -0.83 -48.08 -67.72
C GLU A 222 0.47 -47.48 -67.15
N CYS A 223 0.75 -47.79 -65.89
CA CYS A 223 1.97 -47.34 -65.22
C CYS A 223 3.10 -48.32 -65.47
N SER A 224 4.25 -47.80 -65.85
CA SER A 224 5.51 -48.55 -65.93
C SER A 224 6.10 -48.75 -64.52
N ASP A 225 7.05 -49.68 -64.38
CA ASP A 225 7.81 -49.87 -63.14
C ASP A 225 8.51 -48.56 -62.70
N ARG A 226 8.88 -47.70 -63.64
CA ARG A 226 9.44 -46.38 -63.36
C ARG A 226 8.41 -45.44 -62.73
N ASP A 227 7.18 -45.45 -63.23
CA ASP A 227 6.09 -44.63 -62.70
C ASP A 227 5.70 -45.09 -61.28
N ILE A 228 5.70 -46.41 -61.05
CA ILE A 228 5.50 -47.00 -59.72
C ILE A 228 6.65 -46.61 -58.79
N THR A 229 7.90 -46.65 -59.26
CA THR A 229 9.06 -46.25 -58.45
C THR A 229 9.03 -44.76 -58.12
N GLU A 230 8.65 -43.89 -59.06
CA GLU A 230 8.48 -42.45 -58.80
C GLU A 230 7.33 -42.22 -57.80
N ALA A 231 6.24 -42.97 -57.94
CA ALA A 231 5.10 -42.91 -57.03
C ALA A 231 5.48 -43.30 -55.60
N LEU A 232 6.25 -44.39 -55.45
CA LEU A 232 6.79 -44.85 -54.18
C LEU A 232 7.85 -43.90 -53.63
N GLY A 233 8.66 -43.27 -54.47
CA GLY A 233 9.61 -42.24 -54.07
C GLY A 233 8.92 -41.00 -53.48
N ARG A 234 7.79 -40.57 -54.06
CA ARG A 234 6.96 -39.49 -53.50
C ARG A 234 6.20 -39.94 -52.24
N LEU A 235 5.73 -41.18 -52.21
CA LEU A 235 5.16 -41.79 -51.00
C LEU A 235 6.20 -41.78 -49.87
N ASN A 236 7.44 -42.16 -50.13
CA ASN A 236 8.55 -42.17 -49.19
C ASN A 236 8.72 -40.78 -48.54
N GLN A 237 8.79 -39.72 -49.34
CA GLN A 237 8.85 -38.33 -48.86
C GLN A 237 7.61 -37.90 -48.06
N THR A 238 6.43 -38.44 -48.38
CA THR A 238 5.16 -38.06 -47.74
C THR A 238 4.90 -38.80 -46.42
N LEU A 239 5.24 -40.09 -46.37
CA LEU A 239 4.88 -41.01 -45.28
C LEU A 239 5.92 -40.99 -44.15
N LEU A 240 7.21 -40.84 -44.49
CA LEU A 240 8.29 -40.74 -43.51
C LEU A 240 8.22 -39.42 -42.71
N ALA A 241 7.99 -38.30 -43.39
CA ALA A 241 8.15 -36.95 -42.84
C ALA A 241 7.02 -36.45 -41.90
N ALA A 242 6.09 -37.31 -41.45
CA ALA A 242 4.96 -36.81 -40.66
C ALA A 242 4.51 -37.69 -39.49
N LEU A 243 4.40 -39.01 -39.68
CA LEU A 243 3.76 -39.89 -38.68
C LEU A 243 4.38 -41.29 -38.55
N SER A 244 5.23 -41.72 -39.50
CA SER A 244 5.82 -43.07 -39.49
C SER A 244 6.62 -43.39 -38.22
N PRO A 245 7.51 -42.50 -37.70
CA PRO A 245 8.27 -42.79 -36.48
C PRO A 245 7.39 -43.03 -35.24
N ASN A 246 6.24 -42.35 -35.17
CA ASN A 246 5.31 -42.48 -34.05
C ASN A 246 4.50 -43.79 -34.10
N VAL A 247 4.25 -44.31 -35.30
CA VAL A 247 3.65 -45.63 -35.52
C VAL A 247 4.65 -46.72 -35.13
N HIS A 248 5.88 -46.63 -35.63
CA HIS A 248 6.96 -47.57 -35.28
C HIS A 248 7.21 -47.61 -33.77
N LEU A 249 7.26 -46.46 -33.11
CA LEU A 249 7.40 -46.39 -31.66
C LEU A 249 6.25 -47.09 -30.93
N ALA A 250 5.01 -46.92 -31.40
CA ALA A 250 3.85 -47.54 -30.76
C ALA A 250 3.91 -49.08 -30.87
N VAL A 251 4.30 -49.59 -32.05
CA VAL A 251 4.47 -51.03 -32.27
C VAL A 251 5.62 -51.57 -31.42
N ASN A 252 6.76 -50.89 -31.39
CA ASN A 252 7.91 -51.32 -30.61
C ASN A 252 7.61 -51.34 -29.10
N ILE A 253 6.96 -50.30 -28.55
CA ILE A 253 6.56 -50.28 -27.13
C ILE A 253 5.62 -51.46 -26.83
N MET A 254 4.65 -51.73 -27.71
CA MET A 254 3.73 -52.84 -27.51
C MET A 254 4.45 -54.19 -27.55
N SER A 255 5.36 -54.38 -28.51
CA SER A 255 6.19 -55.58 -28.63
C SER A 255 7.05 -55.80 -27.39
N GLN A 256 7.74 -54.75 -26.93
CA GLN A 256 8.55 -54.80 -25.70
C GLN A 256 7.69 -55.09 -24.48
N ALA A 257 6.54 -54.43 -24.31
CA ALA A 257 5.64 -54.68 -23.19
C ALA A 257 5.11 -56.12 -23.19
N ILE A 258 4.74 -56.68 -24.36
CA ILE A 258 4.32 -58.08 -24.48
C ILE A 258 5.49 -59.02 -24.13
N HIS A 259 6.68 -58.74 -24.64
CA HIS A 259 7.88 -59.51 -24.33
C HIS A 259 8.16 -59.49 -22.83
N GLU A 260 8.16 -58.30 -22.22
CA GLU A 260 8.35 -58.09 -20.79
C GLU A 260 7.30 -58.81 -19.96
N MET A 261 6.01 -58.71 -20.30
CA MET A 261 4.95 -59.44 -19.62
C MET A 261 5.15 -60.95 -19.71
N HIS A 262 5.58 -61.46 -20.88
CA HIS A 262 5.86 -62.88 -21.08
C HIS A 262 7.12 -63.35 -20.33
N THR A 263 8.12 -62.49 -20.17
CA THR A 263 9.35 -62.77 -19.41
C THR A 263 9.17 -62.57 -17.90
N SER A 264 8.38 -61.60 -17.45
CA SER A 264 8.11 -61.30 -16.04
C SER A 264 7.11 -62.29 -15.43
N LEU A 265 6.24 -62.90 -16.23
CA LEU A 265 5.50 -64.11 -15.84
C LEU A 265 6.44 -65.30 -15.55
N ARG A 266 7.72 -65.22 -15.95
CA ARG A 266 8.75 -66.24 -15.75
C ARG A 266 9.72 -65.94 -14.60
N GLU A 267 9.85 -64.68 -14.18
CA GLU A 267 10.71 -64.26 -13.07
C GLU A 267 10.00 -63.21 -12.18
N GLN A 268 9.68 -63.59 -10.94
CA GLN A 268 9.09 -62.68 -9.95
C GLN A 268 10.12 -61.65 -9.43
N SER A 269 9.96 -60.38 -9.86
CA SER A 269 10.33 -59.08 -9.22
C SER A 269 11.82 -58.83 -8.84
N PRO A 270 12.40 -57.61 -9.00
CA PRO A 270 12.08 -56.46 -8.13
C PRO A 270 12.02 -55.06 -8.79
N GLU A 271 11.47 -54.13 -7.99
CA GLU A 271 11.27 -52.69 -8.18
C GLU A 271 12.49 -51.90 -8.69
N ARG A 272 12.21 -50.78 -9.41
CA ARG A 272 13.23 -49.77 -9.70
C ARG A 272 12.69 -48.34 -9.55
N ASP A 273 13.33 -47.61 -8.65
CA ASP A 273 13.15 -46.18 -8.35
C ASP A 273 13.29 -45.29 -9.59
N ARG A 274 12.52 -44.19 -9.63
CA ARG A 274 12.70 -43.09 -10.58
C ARG A 274 12.86 -41.76 -9.84
N GLU A 275 14.08 -41.23 -9.82
CA GLU A 275 14.36 -39.84 -9.45
C GLU A 275 13.96 -38.86 -10.55
N ALA A 276 13.43 -37.69 -10.13
CA ALA A 276 13.09 -36.58 -11.01
C ALA A 276 14.08 -35.41 -10.79
N HIS A 277 14.77 -34.99 -11.85
CA HIS A 277 15.64 -33.80 -11.82
C HIS A 277 14.83 -32.50 -11.88
N ARG A 278 15.20 -31.53 -11.03
CA ARG A 278 14.58 -30.21 -10.92
C ARG A 278 15.53 -29.16 -11.52
N TYR A 279 15.19 -28.60 -12.68
CA TYR A 279 15.90 -27.46 -13.27
C TYR A 279 15.31 -26.14 -12.77
N GLN A 280 16.18 -25.21 -12.36
CA GLN A 280 15.83 -23.86 -11.93
C GLN A 280 16.36 -22.87 -12.99
N TYR A 281 15.47 -22.19 -13.73
CA TYR A 281 15.84 -21.09 -14.62
C TYR A 281 15.25 -19.77 -14.09
N GLN A 282 16.10 -18.75 -13.95
CA GLN A 282 15.66 -17.35 -13.82
C GLN A 282 15.27 -16.82 -15.21
N ILE A 283 14.06 -16.24 -15.30
CA ILE A 283 13.40 -15.80 -16.54
C ILE A 283 13.43 -14.27 -16.61
N PRO A 284 13.85 -13.64 -17.73
CA PRO A 284 13.74 -12.19 -17.90
C PRO A 284 12.30 -11.74 -18.24
N ARG A 285 11.89 -10.54 -17.83
CA ARG A 285 10.51 -10.02 -17.89
C ARG A 285 10.34 -8.99 -19.02
N SER A 286 9.24 -9.07 -19.79
CA SER A 286 8.74 -8.04 -20.71
C SER A 286 7.28 -7.72 -20.33
N GLN A 287 6.94 -6.45 -20.06
CA GLN A 287 5.65 -6.02 -19.50
C GLN A 287 5.09 -4.81 -20.29
N CYS A 288 3.77 -4.77 -20.54
CA CYS A 288 3.06 -3.64 -21.20
C CYS A 288 3.31 -2.31 -20.47
N THR A 289 3.28 -2.36 -19.14
CA THR A 289 3.66 -1.28 -18.25
C THR A 289 4.72 -1.82 -17.30
N VAL A 290 5.71 -0.99 -16.95
CA VAL A 290 6.70 -1.36 -15.94
C VAL A 290 5.97 -1.75 -14.64
N SER A 291 6.36 -2.87 -14.01
CA SER A 291 5.78 -3.31 -12.73
C SER A 291 5.65 -2.13 -11.79
N CYS A 292 4.48 -1.96 -11.18
CA CYS A 292 4.30 -0.89 -10.21
C CYS A 292 5.31 -1.07 -9.09
N GLN A 293 6.17 -0.06 -8.91
CA GLN A 293 7.15 -0.09 -7.84
C GLN A 293 6.42 -0.09 -6.49
N PRO A 294 7.06 -0.63 -5.42
CA PRO A 294 6.55 -0.47 -4.07
C PRO A 294 6.19 1.00 -3.81
N GLY A 295 5.00 1.26 -3.25
CA GLY A 295 4.39 2.60 -3.16
C GLY A 295 3.19 2.82 -4.08
N TYR A 296 3.06 2.01 -5.13
CA TYR A 296 2.02 2.13 -6.14
C TYR A 296 1.16 0.86 -6.22
N ARG A 297 -0.10 1.03 -6.61
CA ARG A 297 -1.05 -0.04 -6.92
C ARG A 297 -1.51 0.01 -8.37
N LYS A 298 -1.98 -1.12 -8.86
CA LYS A 298 -2.60 -1.22 -10.19
C LYS A 298 -3.92 -0.45 -10.23
N ALA A 299 -4.15 0.23 -11.33
CA ALA A 299 -5.41 0.87 -11.65
C ALA A 299 -5.76 0.60 -13.12
N VAL A 300 -6.97 0.11 -13.36
CA VAL A 300 -7.46 -0.15 -14.71
C VAL A 300 -7.86 1.19 -15.34
N ASN A 301 -7.23 1.55 -16.45
CA ASN A 301 -7.61 2.76 -17.18
C ASN A 301 -8.97 2.54 -17.87
N PRO A 302 -9.90 3.51 -17.81
CA PRO A 302 -11.19 3.37 -18.47
C PRO A 302 -10.99 3.20 -19.98
N GLY A 303 -11.34 2.02 -20.51
CA GLY A 303 -11.22 1.65 -21.93
C GLY A 303 -10.03 0.74 -22.30
N ALA A 304 -9.14 0.39 -21.37
CA ALA A 304 -8.01 -0.52 -21.62
C ALA A 304 -8.35 -2.00 -21.33
N GLN A 305 -7.77 -2.95 -22.08
CA GLN A 305 -7.85 -4.40 -21.79
C GLN A 305 -7.16 -4.74 -20.46
N SER A 306 -7.61 -5.81 -19.78
CA SER A 306 -7.26 -6.18 -18.39
C SER A 306 -5.75 -6.28 -18.07
N CYS A 307 -4.88 -6.46 -19.07
CA CYS A 307 -3.44 -6.63 -18.89
C CYS A 307 -2.61 -5.34 -18.90
N CYS A 308 -3.17 -4.19 -19.31
CA CYS A 308 -2.48 -2.90 -19.27
C CYS A 308 -3.13 -1.99 -18.22
N TYR A 309 -2.47 -1.88 -17.08
CA TYR A 309 -2.86 -1.04 -15.95
C TYR A 309 -1.92 0.16 -15.83
N GLY A 310 -2.45 1.26 -15.31
CA GLY A 310 -1.64 2.37 -14.79
C GLY A 310 -1.20 2.08 -13.35
N CYS A 311 -0.09 2.67 -12.93
CA CYS A 311 0.33 2.67 -11.54
C CYS A 311 -0.17 3.94 -10.87
N LEU A 312 -1.08 3.80 -9.91
CA LEU A 312 -1.51 4.90 -9.06
C LEU A 312 -0.83 4.81 -7.69
N PRO A 313 -0.41 5.93 -7.10
CA PRO A 313 0.15 5.91 -5.75
C PRO A 313 -0.90 5.41 -4.76
N CYS A 314 -0.45 4.72 -3.71
CA CYS A 314 -1.32 4.34 -2.61
C CYS A 314 -1.93 5.56 -1.91
N SER A 315 -3.10 5.38 -1.32
CA SER A 315 -3.80 6.43 -0.57
C SER A 315 -3.02 6.82 0.69
N GLU A 316 -3.40 7.91 1.37
CA GLU A 316 -2.79 8.28 2.65
C GLU A 316 -3.03 7.19 3.71
N GLY A 317 -1.99 6.86 4.49
CA GLY A 317 -2.03 5.78 5.48
C GLY A 317 -1.90 4.35 4.92
N GLU A 318 -1.74 4.20 3.59
CA GLU A 318 -1.58 2.91 2.92
C GLU A 318 -0.20 2.78 2.25
N ILE A 319 0.31 1.54 2.18
CA ILE A 319 1.57 1.19 1.53
C ILE A 319 1.39 0.06 0.52
N SER A 320 2.37 -0.06 -0.38
CA SER A 320 2.56 -1.26 -1.19
C SER A 320 4.02 -1.69 -1.04
N ASN A 321 4.26 -2.81 -0.35
CA ASN A 321 5.62 -3.32 -0.12
C ASN A 321 6.10 -4.28 -1.21
N ARG A 322 5.18 -4.80 -2.03
CA ARG A 322 5.45 -5.72 -3.13
C ARG A 322 5.36 -4.97 -4.45
N THR A 323 6.29 -5.27 -5.35
CA THR A 323 6.15 -4.87 -6.76
C THR A 323 4.88 -5.46 -7.33
N ASP A 324 4.16 -4.65 -8.09
CA ASP A 324 3.00 -5.05 -8.87
C ASP A 324 1.74 -5.44 -8.06
N SER A 325 1.55 -4.82 -6.89
CA SER A 325 0.38 -5.03 -6.02
C SER A 325 -0.93 -4.51 -6.64
N GLU A 326 -1.99 -5.30 -6.54
CA GLU A 326 -3.35 -4.90 -6.92
C GLU A 326 -3.99 -3.96 -5.89
N ASN A 327 -3.75 -4.23 -4.60
CA ASN A 327 -4.30 -3.48 -3.48
C ASN A 327 -3.18 -2.93 -2.60
N CYS A 328 -3.42 -1.76 -2.00
CA CYS A 328 -2.54 -1.24 -0.96
C CYS A 328 -2.92 -1.83 0.40
N LEU A 329 -1.93 -1.97 1.27
CA LEU A 329 -2.07 -2.44 2.64
C LEU A 329 -2.09 -1.23 3.56
N ARG A 330 -3.04 -1.17 4.49
CA ARG A 330 -3.06 -0.10 5.50
C ARG A 330 -1.99 -0.37 6.56
N CYS A 331 -1.25 0.67 6.95
CA CYS A 331 -0.28 0.52 8.04
C CYS A 331 -0.97 0.26 9.38
N PRO A 332 -0.35 -0.52 10.29
CA PRO A 332 -0.79 -0.63 11.68
C PRO A 332 -0.85 0.74 12.37
N ASP A 333 -1.67 0.88 13.42
CA ASP A 333 -1.96 2.18 14.04
C ASP A 333 -0.72 2.96 14.53
N MET A 334 0.31 2.25 14.99
CA MET A 334 1.57 2.83 15.49
C MET A 334 2.58 3.19 14.39
N GLU A 335 2.27 2.86 13.14
CA GLU A 335 3.16 3.04 12.00
C GLU A 335 2.53 3.95 10.94
N TRP A 336 3.38 4.54 10.10
CA TRP A 336 2.99 5.43 9.01
C TRP A 336 3.78 5.12 7.74
N PRO A 337 3.17 5.27 6.55
CA PRO A 337 3.89 5.17 5.29
C PRO A 337 5.09 6.12 5.23
N ASN A 338 6.23 5.65 4.75
CA ASN A 338 7.33 6.55 4.35
C ASN A 338 6.95 7.38 3.12
N GLU A 339 7.78 8.37 2.74
CA GLU A 339 7.51 9.24 1.57
C GLU A 339 7.24 8.46 0.28
N ASN A 340 7.92 7.32 0.10
CA ASN A 340 7.76 6.43 -1.05
C ASN A 340 6.58 5.43 -0.91
N LYS A 341 5.81 5.48 0.17
CA LYS A 341 4.68 4.59 0.51
C LYS A 341 4.97 3.09 0.37
N ASN A 342 6.23 2.68 0.56
CA ASN A 342 6.67 1.30 0.36
C ASN A 342 6.87 0.51 1.66
N ARG A 343 7.00 1.21 2.79
CA ARG A 343 7.19 0.61 4.11
C ARG A 343 6.44 1.44 5.14
N CYS A 344 5.93 0.74 6.15
CA CYS A 344 5.43 1.36 7.35
C CYS A 344 6.63 1.61 8.28
N LEU A 345 6.80 2.85 8.71
CA LEU A 345 7.79 3.26 9.70
C LEU A 345 7.07 3.63 10.98
N ALA A 346 7.70 3.46 12.15
CA ALA A 346 7.14 3.96 13.39
C ALA A 346 6.81 5.45 13.26
N LYS A 347 5.58 5.84 13.64
CA LYS A 347 5.17 7.25 13.66
C LYS A 347 6.11 8.05 14.54
N THR A 348 6.40 9.27 14.14
CA THR A 348 7.22 10.18 14.94
C THR A 348 6.40 10.73 16.11
N GLU A 349 6.96 10.66 17.31
CA GLU A 349 6.36 11.24 18.53
C GLU A 349 6.47 12.77 18.49
N GLU A 350 5.34 13.46 18.58
CA GLU A 350 5.28 14.91 18.74
C GLU A 350 4.89 15.27 20.18
N PHE A 351 5.76 16.03 20.83
CA PHE A 351 5.55 16.67 22.12
C PHE A 351 6.28 18.02 22.16
N LEU A 352 5.95 18.88 23.13
CA LEU A 352 6.64 20.15 23.33
C LEU A 352 8.06 19.89 23.87
N SER A 353 8.99 19.63 22.95
CA SER A 353 10.39 19.33 23.27
C SER A 353 11.15 20.58 23.73
N PHE A 354 12.23 20.38 24.48
CA PHE A 354 13.07 21.46 24.99
C PHE A 354 13.87 22.20 23.91
N TYR A 355 14.07 21.60 22.72
CA TYR A 355 15.12 22.01 21.78
C TYR A 355 14.65 22.30 20.35
N ASN A 356 13.50 21.78 19.93
CA ASN A 356 13.21 21.73 18.48
C ASN A 356 12.55 23.00 17.93
N ASP A 357 11.82 23.77 18.75
CA ASP A 357 11.01 24.89 18.29
C ASP A 357 11.49 26.22 18.89
N THR A 358 11.47 27.31 18.10
CA THR A 358 11.76 28.68 18.58
C THR A 358 10.84 29.08 19.75
N ILE A 359 9.61 28.57 19.74
CA ILE A 359 8.64 28.75 20.82
C ILE A 359 9.16 28.08 22.11
N SER A 360 9.73 26.88 22.04
CA SER A 360 10.29 26.18 23.21
C SER A 360 11.44 26.96 23.85
N VAL A 361 12.30 27.60 23.05
CA VAL A 361 13.39 28.46 23.57
C VAL A 361 12.84 29.66 24.34
N PHE A 362 11.79 30.29 23.82
CA PHE A 362 11.09 31.38 24.52
C PHE A 362 10.43 30.90 25.82
N LEU A 363 9.73 29.77 25.76
CA LEU A 363 9.03 29.17 26.91
C LEU A 363 10.00 28.64 27.98
N LEU A 364 11.25 28.35 27.65
CA LEU A 364 12.29 27.98 28.60
C LEU A 364 12.95 29.21 29.25
N SER A 365 13.25 30.24 28.45
CA SER A 365 14.00 31.42 28.90
C SER A 365 13.17 32.39 29.75
N MET A 366 11.89 32.60 29.42
CA MET A 366 11.04 33.56 30.12
C MET A 366 10.74 33.19 31.58
N PRO A 367 10.37 31.94 31.94
CA PRO A 367 10.19 31.55 33.34
C PRO A 367 11.46 31.71 34.16
N ILE A 368 12.64 31.41 33.59
CA ILE A 368 13.95 31.58 34.26
C ILE A 368 14.18 33.05 34.58
N LEU A 369 13.98 33.94 33.60
CA LEU A 369 14.12 35.38 33.79
C LEU A 369 13.19 35.89 34.91
N PHE A 370 11.91 35.55 34.86
CA PHE A 370 10.95 35.97 35.87
C PHE A 370 11.20 35.36 37.25
N PHE A 371 11.72 34.13 37.31
CA PHE A 371 12.16 33.50 38.56
C PHE A 371 13.29 34.30 39.23
N PHE A 372 14.32 34.70 38.48
CA PHE A 372 15.40 35.54 39.01
C PHE A 372 14.92 36.94 39.43
N ILE A 373 14.04 37.57 38.65
CA ILE A 373 13.42 38.86 39.02
C ILE A 373 12.63 38.71 40.32
N THR A 374 11.87 37.64 40.48
CA THR A 374 11.09 37.38 41.70
C THR A 374 12.00 37.11 42.89
N LEU A 375 13.12 36.40 42.70
CA LEU A 375 14.14 36.20 43.74
C LEU A 375 14.78 37.52 44.17
N LEU A 376 15.11 38.40 43.23
CA LEU A 376 15.66 39.73 43.53
C LEU A 376 14.66 40.54 44.37
N ILE A 377 13.38 40.58 43.96
CA ILE A 377 12.32 41.28 44.70
C ILE A 377 12.15 40.67 46.09
N LEU A 378 12.14 39.34 46.21
CA LEU A 378 12.07 38.66 47.50
C LEU A 378 13.26 39.02 48.39
N GLY A 379 14.48 39.07 47.85
CA GLY A 379 15.68 39.50 48.56
C GLY A 379 15.57 40.93 49.09
N ILE A 380 15.10 41.86 48.27
CA ILE A 380 14.87 43.27 48.67
C ILE A 380 13.86 43.35 49.82
N PHE A 381 12.77 42.56 49.77
CA PHE A 381 11.75 42.51 50.81
C PHE A 381 12.25 41.85 52.11
N ILE A 382 13.15 40.87 52.02
CA ILE A 382 13.78 40.23 53.19
C ILE A 382 14.76 41.21 53.87
N ILE A 383 15.60 41.91 53.10
CA ILE A 383 16.54 42.90 53.64
C ILE A 383 15.77 44.05 54.30
N ASN A 384 14.73 44.55 53.65
CA ASN A 384 13.91 45.66 54.15
C ASN A 384 12.71 45.19 54.98
N ARG A 385 12.78 44.01 55.62
CA ARG A 385 11.66 43.38 56.36
C ARG A 385 11.08 44.23 57.48
N ASP A 386 11.91 45.09 58.08
CA ASP A 386 11.53 45.94 59.21
C ASP A 386 11.13 47.37 58.76
N SER A 387 11.20 47.65 57.45
CA SER A 387 10.73 48.93 56.89
C SER A 387 9.23 49.10 57.10
N PRO A 388 8.75 50.33 57.35
CA PRO A 388 7.35 50.57 57.61
C PRO A 388 6.46 50.29 56.38
N ILE A 389 7.02 50.34 55.17
CA ILE A 389 6.33 49.97 53.92
C ILE A 389 6.01 48.48 53.90
N VAL A 390 6.99 47.61 54.16
CA VAL A 390 6.79 46.14 54.17
C VAL A 390 5.90 45.71 55.34
N ARG A 391 6.03 46.36 56.50
CA ARG A 391 5.21 46.07 57.69
C ARG A 391 3.75 46.51 57.52
N ALA A 392 3.49 47.67 56.91
CA ALA A 392 2.15 48.14 56.58
C ALA A 392 1.45 47.22 55.57
N ASN A 393 2.24 46.53 54.73
CA ASN A 393 1.76 45.61 53.71
C ASN A 393 1.51 44.17 54.17
N ASN A 394 1.42 43.93 55.49
CA ASN A 394 1.33 42.59 56.07
C ASN A 394 2.39 41.63 55.50
N ARG A 395 3.60 41.69 56.09
CA ARG A 395 4.77 40.87 55.73
C ARG A 395 4.46 39.40 55.41
N SER A 396 3.59 38.75 56.17
CA SER A 396 3.26 37.32 56.00
C SER A 396 2.61 37.05 54.64
N LEU A 397 1.61 37.86 54.26
CA LEU A 397 0.92 37.72 52.97
C LEU A 397 1.84 38.06 51.80
N SER A 398 2.67 39.10 51.95
CA SER A 398 3.61 39.51 50.90
C SER A 398 4.65 38.42 50.62
N PHE A 399 5.18 37.76 51.66
CA PHE A 399 6.10 36.63 51.49
C PHE A 399 5.40 35.39 50.91
N LEU A 400 4.20 35.04 51.40
CA LEU A 400 3.42 33.92 50.84
C LEU A 400 3.13 34.13 49.35
N LEU A 401 2.74 35.34 48.94
CA LEU A 401 2.47 35.67 47.56
C LEU A 401 3.73 35.66 46.67
N LEU A 402 4.87 36.17 47.15
CA LEU A 402 6.13 36.10 46.40
C LEU A 402 6.62 34.65 46.24
N VAL A 403 6.48 33.83 47.27
CA VAL A 403 6.84 32.41 47.21
C VAL A 403 5.91 31.66 46.25
N SER A 404 4.60 31.92 46.25
CA SER A 404 3.68 31.28 45.32
C SER A 404 3.92 31.69 43.87
N ILE A 405 4.18 32.97 43.60
CA ILE A 405 4.58 33.47 42.26
C ILE A 405 5.90 32.84 41.80
N LYS A 406 6.88 32.67 42.71
CA LYS A 406 8.13 31.96 42.38
C LYS A 406 7.86 30.51 41.98
N LEU A 407 7.01 29.81 42.73
CA LEU A 407 6.64 28.42 42.45
C LEU A 407 5.80 28.29 41.17
N SER A 408 4.99 29.30 40.80
CA SER A 408 4.24 29.28 39.53
C SER A 408 5.12 29.46 38.31
N PHE A 409 6.22 30.23 38.40
CA PHE A 409 7.23 30.25 37.33
C PHE A 409 7.97 28.91 37.22
N LEU A 410 8.24 28.25 38.35
CA LEU A 410 8.89 26.93 38.36
C LEU A 410 7.95 25.82 37.88
N SER A 411 6.63 25.94 38.04
CA SER A 411 5.69 24.91 37.60
C SER A 411 5.63 24.77 36.08
N VAL A 412 6.01 25.80 35.32
CA VAL A 412 6.11 25.76 33.84
C VAL A 412 7.00 24.62 33.36
N PHE A 413 8.08 24.29 34.09
CA PHE A 413 8.97 23.19 33.71
C PHE A 413 8.30 21.82 33.75
N LEU A 414 7.20 21.65 34.50
CA LEU A 414 6.43 20.41 34.48
C LEU A 414 5.69 20.20 33.15
N PHE A 415 5.39 21.29 32.43
CA PHE A 415 4.70 21.28 31.14
C PHE A 415 5.66 21.06 29.96
N LEU A 416 6.96 21.30 30.14
CA LEU A 416 7.99 21.12 29.12
C LEU A 416 8.54 19.68 29.12
N GLY A 417 8.85 19.15 27.93
CA GLY A 417 9.42 17.81 27.78
C GLY A 417 8.39 16.72 27.53
N ARG A 418 8.87 15.47 27.45
CA ARG A 418 8.04 14.29 27.17
C ARG A 418 7.11 14.04 28.38
N PRO A 419 5.78 14.11 28.22
CA PRO A 419 4.87 13.83 29.31
C PRO A 419 4.93 12.34 29.67
N VAL A 420 5.04 12.08 30.96
CA VAL A 420 4.90 10.77 31.62
C VAL A 420 3.81 10.87 32.68
N ASP A 421 3.26 9.74 33.13
CA ASP A 421 2.14 9.71 34.09
C ASP A 421 2.36 10.62 35.31
N ILE A 422 3.54 10.56 35.92
CA ILE A 422 3.89 11.40 37.08
C ILE A 422 3.85 12.90 36.74
N THR A 423 4.39 13.29 35.59
CA THR A 423 4.35 14.70 35.17
C THR A 423 2.93 15.16 34.85
N CYS A 424 2.10 14.29 34.26
CA CYS A 424 0.69 14.58 33.99
C CYS A 424 -0.09 14.83 35.29
N MET A 425 0.14 14.00 36.31
CA MET A 425 -0.44 14.20 37.65
C MET A 425 0.02 15.53 38.26
N LEU A 426 1.30 15.87 38.15
CA LEU A 426 1.86 17.05 38.84
C LEU A 426 1.53 18.39 38.17
N ARG A 427 1.36 18.44 36.84
CA ARG A 427 1.16 19.69 36.05
C ARG A 427 0.01 20.55 36.60
N ILE A 428 -1.22 20.06 36.47
CA ILE A 428 -2.44 20.82 36.79
C ILE A 428 -2.57 21.01 38.31
N ILE A 429 -2.08 20.06 39.11
CA ILE A 429 -2.18 20.10 40.57
C ILE A 429 -1.24 21.14 41.16
N THR A 430 0.03 21.13 40.75
CA THR A 430 1.01 22.13 41.18
C THR A 430 0.56 23.53 40.76
N PHE A 431 0.09 23.66 39.52
CA PHE A 431 -0.51 24.88 39.01
C PHE A 431 -1.71 25.35 39.87
N GLY A 432 -2.72 24.49 40.07
CA GLY A 432 -3.94 24.85 40.81
C GLY A 432 -3.66 25.25 42.26
N ILE A 433 -2.81 24.50 42.97
CA ILE A 433 -2.46 24.79 44.37
C ILE A 433 -1.67 26.10 44.49
N THR A 434 -0.65 26.30 43.66
CA THR A 434 0.19 27.51 43.72
C THR A 434 -0.61 28.78 43.44
N PHE A 435 -1.48 28.75 42.42
CA PHE A 435 -2.35 29.87 42.11
C PHE A 435 -3.47 30.08 43.13
N SER A 436 -4.02 29.02 43.71
CA SER A 436 -4.99 29.14 44.81
C SER A 436 -4.38 29.87 46.00
N ILE A 437 -3.14 29.55 46.37
CA ILE A 437 -2.42 30.28 47.43
C ILE A 437 -2.19 31.75 47.05
N ALA A 438 -1.82 32.04 45.79
CA ALA A 438 -1.61 33.40 45.32
C ALA A 438 -2.90 34.25 45.36
N VAL A 439 -3.99 33.75 44.76
CA VAL A 439 -5.28 34.46 44.72
C VAL A 439 -5.88 34.56 46.12
N SER A 440 -5.75 33.54 46.96
CA SER A 440 -6.19 33.57 48.36
C SER A 440 -5.42 34.61 49.18
N SER A 441 -4.12 34.77 48.93
CA SER A 441 -3.29 35.80 49.58
C SER A 441 -3.74 37.21 49.19
N LEU A 442 -4.15 37.39 47.93
CA LEU A 442 -4.73 38.65 47.46
C LEU A 442 -6.13 38.91 48.01
N LEU A 443 -6.97 37.88 48.08
CA LEU A 443 -8.28 37.95 48.71
C LEU A 443 -8.15 38.37 50.18
N ALA A 444 -7.27 37.71 50.93
CA ALA A 444 -6.96 38.05 52.32
C ALA A 444 -6.46 39.50 52.43
N LYS A 445 -5.63 39.95 51.49
CA LYS A 445 -5.12 41.32 51.47
C LYS A 445 -6.24 42.34 51.23
N THR A 446 -7.13 42.10 50.27
CA THR A 446 -8.30 42.94 50.01
C THR A 446 -9.24 42.99 51.21
N ILE A 447 -9.49 41.86 51.86
CA ILE A 447 -10.28 41.79 53.10
C ILE A 447 -9.61 42.64 54.20
N MET A 448 -8.29 42.54 54.37
CA MET A 448 -7.56 43.35 55.36
C MET A 448 -7.69 44.87 55.09
N VAL A 449 -7.68 45.30 53.83
CA VAL A 449 -7.94 46.70 53.45
C VAL A 449 -9.35 47.10 53.85
N CYS A 450 -10.37 46.33 53.47
CA CYS A 450 -11.76 46.60 53.83
C CYS A 450 -12.00 46.63 55.35
N VAL A 451 -11.39 45.70 56.10
CA VAL A 451 -11.47 45.63 57.56
C VAL A 451 -10.79 46.84 58.22
N ALA A 452 -9.65 47.29 57.70
CA ALA A 452 -8.96 48.49 58.19
C ALA A 452 -9.84 49.74 58.09
N PHE A 453 -10.52 49.93 56.96
CA PHE A 453 -11.47 51.05 56.79
C PHE A 453 -12.73 50.92 57.66
N LYS A 454 -13.23 49.70 57.95
CA LYS A 454 -14.36 49.51 58.88
C LYS A 454 -13.97 49.66 60.35
N ALA A 455 -12.70 49.48 60.67
CA ALA A 455 -12.18 49.58 62.03
C ALA A 455 -11.79 51.02 62.45
N THR A 456 -11.67 51.96 61.51
CA THR A 456 -11.48 53.39 61.83
C THR A 456 -12.75 54.04 62.39
N LYS A 457 -13.93 53.41 62.26
CA LYS A 457 -15.17 53.88 62.89
C LYS A 457 -15.12 53.65 64.42
N PRO A 458 -15.33 54.68 65.26
CA PRO A 458 -15.29 54.55 66.72
C PRO A 458 -16.36 53.55 67.21
N GLY A 459 -15.99 52.65 68.14
CA GLY A 459 -16.88 51.60 68.69
C GLY A 459 -17.00 50.31 67.87
N SER A 460 -16.31 50.18 66.73
CA SER A 460 -16.43 49.02 65.83
C SER A 460 -15.78 47.75 66.40
N SER A 461 -16.55 46.64 66.48
CA SER A 461 -16.05 45.31 66.89
C SER A 461 -14.99 44.73 65.94
N TRP A 462 -14.90 45.27 64.71
CA TRP A 462 -13.93 44.91 63.67
C TRP A 462 -12.48 45.20 64.06
N ARG A 463 -12.24 46.04 65.08
CA ARG A 463 -10.88 46.35 65.57
C ARG A 463 -10.16 45.14 66.18
N LYS A 464 -10.90 44.17 66.74
CA LYS A 464 -10.34 42.91 67.26
C LYS A 464 -9.83 41.97 66.16
N TRP A 465 -10.34 42.13 64.95
CA TRP A 465 -10.05 41.30 63.79
C TRP A 465 -8.90 41.84 62.92
N LEU A 466 -8.38 43.03 63.24
CA LEU A 466 -7.19 43.60 62.61
C LEU A 466 -5.93 42.83 63.06
N GLY A 467 -5.56 41.78 62.33
CA GLY A 467 -4.34 41.05 62.62
C GLY A 467 -3.94 40.02 61.56
N VAL A 468 -2.66 39.63 61.61
CA VAL A 468 -2.04 38.63 60.70
C VAL A 468 -2.70 37.24 60.83
N LYS A 469 -3.30 36.95 62.00
CA LYS A 469 -4.03 35.69 62.24
C LYS A 469 -5.24 35.54 61.32
N LEU A 470 -6.00 36.62 61.10
CA LEU A 470 -7.16 36.60 60.20
C LEU A 470 -6.71 36.32 58.76
N SER A 471 -5.72 37.07 58.28
CA SER A 471 -5.25 36.92 56.91
C SER A 471 -4.69 35.52 56.63
N ASN A 472 -3.90 34.96 57.55
CA ASN A 472 -3.36 33.61 57.38
C ASN A 472 -4.46 32.53 57.48
N SER A 473 -5.48 32.75 58.32
CA SER A 473 -6.64 31.86 58.41
C SER A 473 -7.43 31.82 57.09
N VAL A 474 -7.61 32.97 56.42
CA VAL A 474 -8.28 33.03 55.11
C VAL A 474 -7.48 32.24 54.06
N VAL A 475 -6.16 32.45 53.99
CA VAL A 475 -5.30 31.74 53.03
C VAL A 475 -5.33 30.23 53.26
N LEU A 476 -5.21 29.79 54.52
CA LEU A 476 -5.24 28.37 54.86
C LEU A 476 -6.57 27.72 54.51
N PHE A 477 -7.70 28.37 54.83
CA PHE A 477 -9.03 27.84 54.53
C PHE A 477 -9.29 27.72 53.01
N CYS A 478 -8.98 28.76 52.24
CA CYS A 478 -9.18 28.74 50.79
C CYS A 478 -8.24 27.73 50.10
N SER A 479 -6.97 27.70 50.48
CA SER A 479 -6.02 26.73 49.92
C SER A 479 -6.32 25.28 50.32
N SER A 480 -6.82 25.02 51.54
CA SER A 480 -7.19 23.67 51.95
C SER A 480 -8.33 23.09 51.12
N ILE A 481 -9.31 23.90 50.70
CA ILE A 481 -10.37 23.45 49.81
C ILE A 481 -9.79 22.98 48.46
N GLN A 482 -8.88 23.78 47.88
CA GLN A 482 -8.22 23.40 46.63
C GLN A 482 -7.41 22.11 46.77
N ILE A 483 -6.68 21.94 47.88
CA ILE A 483 -5.91 20.72 48.16
C ILE A 483 -6.84 19.50 48.24
N ILE A 484 -7.97 19.60 48.96
CA ILE A 484 -8.95 18.51 49.07
C ILE A 484 -9.50 18.12 47.69
N ILE A 485 -9.84 19.11 46.84
CA ILE A 485 -10.30 18.87 45.47
C ILE A 485 -9.23 18.12 44.66
N CYS A 486 -7.97 18.59 44.70
CA CYS A 486 -6.86 17.94 43.99
C CYS A 486 -6.60 16.51 44.49
N MET A 487 -6.60 16.28 45.81
CA MET A 487 -6.37 14.95 46.38
C MET A 487 -7.50 13.97 46.03
N THR A 488 -8.74 14.45 46.03
CA THR A 488 -9.91 13.65 45.63
C THR A 488 -9.83 13.27 44.16
N TRP A 489 -9.44 14.22 43.31
CA TRP A 489 -9.28 13.96 41.88
C TRP A 489 -8.17 12.93 41.58
N LEU A 490 -7.01 13.06 42.23
CA LEU A 490 -5.92 12.07 42.12
C LEU A 490 -6.32 10.68 42.62
N ALA A 491 -7.14 10.59 43.66
CA ALA A 491 -7.54 9.31 44.24
C ALA A 491 -8.55 8.56 43.37
N ILE A 492 -9.48 9.27 42.73
CA ILE A 492 -10.56 8.67 41.94
C ILE A 492 -10.11 8.40 40.51
N SER A 493 -9.49 9.38 39.86
CA SER A 493 -9.20 9.35 38.43
C SER A 493 -8.01 10.27 38.12
N PRO A 494 -6.78 9.83 38.41
CA PRO A 494 -5.60 10.65 38.21
C PRO A 494 -5.35 10.90 36.70
N PRO A 495 -4.81 12.06 36.32
CA PRO A 495 -4.34 12.31 34.95
C PRO A 495 -3.24 11.33 34.55
N PHE A 496 -3.27 10.86 33.31
CA PHE A 496 -2.32 9.87 32.79
C PHE A 496 -1.86 10.23 31.38
N GLN A 497 -0.78 9.61 30.93
CA GLN A 497 -0.24 9.81 29.58
C GLN A 497 -1.12 9.10 28.54
N GLU A 498 -1.55 9.83 27.51
CA GLU A 498 -2.29 9.28 26.37
C GLU A 498 -1.52 9.53 25.06
N LEU A 499 -1.52 8.50 24.20
CA LEU A 499 -0.99 8.60 22.85
C LEU A 499 -2.15 8.80 21.89
N ASP A 500 -2.27 10.03 21.36
CA ASP A 500 -3.28 10.34 20.35
C ASP A 500 -2.72 10.04 18.96
N ILE A 501 -3.32 9.02 18.33
CA ILE A 501 -2.92 8.43 17.06
C ILE A 501 -3.82 8.94 15.91
N HIS A 502 -4.94 9.57 16.23
CA HIS A 502 -6.03 9.86 15.28
C HIS A 502 -6.10 11.33 14.87
N THR A 503 -5.62 12.25 15.71
CA THR A 503 -5.75 13.70 15.47
C THR A 503 -4.84 14.22 14.35
N SER A 504 -3.68 13.59 14.09
CA SER A 504 -2.77 14.02 13.03
C SER A 504 -2.22 12.83 12.24
N PRO A 505 -2.38 12.81 10.90
CA PRO A 505 -1.85 11.72 10.07
C PRO A 505 -0.32 11.72 10.12
N GLY A 506 0.26 10.58 10.47
CA GLY A 506 1.71 10.34 10.48
C GLY A 506 2.48 10.74 11.73
N THR A 507 1.84 11.37 12.71
CA THR A 507 2.46 11.68 14.01
C THR A 507 1.69 11.03 15.15
N ILE A 508 2.40 10.73 16.25
CA ILE A 508 1.78 10.36 17.52
C ILE A 508 1.89 11.56 18.44
N ILE A 509 0.77 12.17 18.79
CA ILE A 509 0.75 13.28 19.73
C ILE A 509 0.72 12.70 21.15
N ILE A 510 1.78 12.95 21.92
CA ILE A 510 1.80 12.52 23.32
C ILE A 510 1.27 13.66 24.18
N GLN A 511 0.12 13.43 24.80
CA GLN A 511 -0.57 14.40 25.64
C GLN A 511 -0.94 13.80 27.00
N CYS A 512 -1.31 14.66 27.94
CA CYS A 512 -1.83 14.21 29.23
C CYS A 512 -3.36 14.22 29.14
N ASN A 513 -3.98 13.06 29.28
CA ASN A 513 -5.42 12.97 29.48
C ASN A 513 -5.74 13.32 30.93
N GLU A 514 -6.74 14.16 31.14
CA GLU A 514 -7.15 14.62 32.47
C GLU A 514 -7.80 13.51 33.31
N GLY A 515 -8.19 12.38 32.69
CA GLY A 515 -8.82 11.21 33.30
C GLY A 515 -10.28 11.45 33.68
N SER A 516 -10.58 12.60 34.30
CA SER A 516 -11.95 13.03 34.62
C SER A 516 -12.15 14.50 34.31
N ALA A 517 -13.05 14.77 33.38
CA ALA A 517 -13.49 16.12 33.05
C ALA A 517 -14.09 16.83 34.29
N ILE A 518 -14.83 16.10 35.14
CA ILE A 518 -15.41 16.66 36.37
C ILE A 518 -14.30 17.12 37.31
N GLY A 519 -13.24 16.31 37.49
CA GLY A 519 -12.08 16.66 38.30
C GLY A 519 -11.37 17.91 37.77
N PHE A 520 -11.06 17.93 36.47
CA PHE A 520 -10.44 19.07 35.80
C PHE A 520 -11.24 20.38 35.96
N TYR A 521 -12.52 20.36 35.61
CA TYR A 521 -13.39 21.55 35.72
C TYR A 521 -13.65 21.97 37.16
N SER A 522 -13.60 21.04 38.13
CA SER A 522 -13.74 21.40 39.56
C SER A 522 -12.55 22.23 40.05
N VAL A 523 -11.32 21.91 39.62
CA VAL A 523 -10.10 22.66 39.96
C VAL A 523 -10.13 24.05 39.34
N ILE A 524 -10.38 24.15 38.04
CA ILE A 524 -10.46 25.44 37.34
C ILE A 524 -11.65 26.27 37.83
N GLY A 525 -12.80 25.62 38.08
CA GLY A 525 -14.01 26.26 38.59
C GLY A 525 -13.80 26.88 39.97
N TYR A 526 -13.15 26.18 40.90
CA TYR A 526 -12.83 26.74 42.21
C TYR A 526 -11.87 27.92 42.11
N MET A 527 -10.82 27.79 41.28
CA MET A 527 -9.90 28.89 40.98
C MET A 527 -10.61 30.12 40.41
N GLY A 528 -11.55 29.92 39.49
CA GLY A 528 -12.38 30.96 38.91
C GLY A 528 -13.31 31.62 39.94
N LEU A 529 -13.94 30.84 40.81
CA LEU A 529 -14.77 31.35 41.91
C LEU A 529 -13.94 32.22 42.86
N LEU A 530 -12.77 31.73 43.27
CA LEU A 530 -11.85 32.45 44.15
C LEU A 530 -11.41 33.78 43.51
N ALA A 531 -11.08 33.76 42.21
CA ALA A 531 -10.73 34.97 41.46
C ALA A 531 -11.89 35.95 41.33
N ALA A 532 -13.11 35.47 41.07
CA ALA A 532 -14.31 36.31 40.97
C ALA A 532 -14.63 37.01 42.29
N VAL A 533 -14.62 36.27 43.41
CA VAL A 533 -14.83 36.85 44.76
C VAL A 533 -13.75 37.88 45.07
N SER A 534 -12.50 37.57 44.75
CA SER A 534 -11.38 38.49 44.96
C SER A 534 -11.48 39.76 44.11
N PHE A 535 -11.90 39.63 42.84
CA PHE A 535 -12.13 40.76 41.95
C PHE A 535 -13.28 41.64 42.43
N VAL A 536 -14.43 41.09 42.82
CA VAL A 536 -15.58 41.85 43.32
C VAL A 536 -15.18 42.65 44.57
N LEU A 537 -14.51 42.01 45.53
CA LEU A 537 -14.03 42.71 46.73
C LEU A 537 -12.97 43.77 46.40
N ALA A 538 -12.07 43.50 45.44
CA ALA A 538 -11.05 44.45 45.03
C ALA A 538 -11.65 45.65 44.30
N PHE A 539 -12.71 45.45 43.53
CA PHE A 539 -13.45 46.52 42.86
C PHE A 539 -14.17 47.41 43.87
N LEU A 540 -14.85 46.80 44.86
CA LEU A 540 -15.49 47.54 45.96
C LEU A 540 -14.48 48.31 46.81
N ALA A 541 -13.28 47.78 47.01
CA ALA A 541 -12.22 48.46 47.76
C ALA A 541 -11.64 49.69 47.04
N ARG A 542 -11.84 49.83 45.72
CA ARG A 542 -11.32 50.96 44.92
C ARG A 542 -11.96 52.30 45.30
N SER A 543 -13.19 52.29 45.81
CA SER A 543 -13.92 53.51 46.20
C SER A 543 -13.51 54.06 47.57
N LEU A 544 -12.59 53.41 48.28
CA LEU A 544 -12.10 53.84 49.60
C LEU A 544 -11.08 54.98 49.46
N PRO A 545 -11.14 56.04 50.30
CA PRO A 545 -10.35 57.26 50.13
C PRO A 545 -8.83 57.04 50.24
N ASP A 546 -8.12 57.74 49.34
CA ASP A 546 -6.70 57.64 48.96
C ASP A 546 -5.69 57.92 50.10
N SER A 547 -5.42 56.95 50.98
CA SER A 547 -4.18 56.99 51.77
C SER A 547 -3.01 56.31 51.06
N PHE A 548 -3.27 55.29 50.20
CA PHE A 548 -2.28 54.70 49.29
C PHE A 548 -3.00 54.14 48.05
N ASN A 549 -2.48 54.38 46.83
CA ASN A 549 -2.96 53.79 45.56
C ASN A 549 -2.95 52.24 45.52
N GLU A 550 -2.68 51.58 46.65
CA GLU A 550 -2.61 50.14 46.81
C GLU A 550 -3.90 49.41 46.42
N ALA A 551 -5.08 49.93 46.79
CA ALA A 551 -6.35 49.33 46.37
C ALA A 551 -6.49 49.30 44.83
N LYS A 552 -6.08 50.38 44.15
CA LYS A 552 -6.10 50.48 42.68
C LYS A 552 -5.19 49.45 42.03
N TYR A 553 -3.97 49.25 42.55
CA TYR A 553 -3.03 48.23 42.05
C TYR A 553 -3.54 46.80 42.27
N ILE A 554 -4.21 46.52 43.40
CA ILE A 554 -4.84 45.22 43.65
C ILE A 554 -5.97 44.97 42.66
N THR A 555 -6.86 45.95 42.44
CA THR A 555 -7.95 45.82 41.45
C THR A 555 -7.41 45.59 40.04
N PHE A 556 -6.38 46.34 39.62
CA PHE A 556 -5.75 46.18 38.31
C PHE A 556 -5.12 44.79 38.15
N SER A 557 -4.42 44.30 39.18
CA SER A 557 -3.84 42.95 39.18
C SER A 557 -4.89 41.84 39.05
N MET A 558 -6.04 41.99 39.74
CA MET A 558 -7.15 41.03 39.67
C MET A 558 -7.89 41.10 38.34
N LEU A 559 -8.07 42.29 37.78
CA LEU A 559 -8.67 42.46 36.46
C LEU A 559 -7.81 41.76 35.39
N LEU A 560 -6.50 42.01 35.41
CA LEU A 560 -5.57 41.38 34.47
C LEU A 560 -5.56 39.86 34.63
N PHE A 561 -5.53 39.36 35.88
CA PHE A 561 -5.66 37.94 36.17
C PHE A 561 -6.92 37.32 35.55
N CYS A 562 -8.10 37.88 35.83
CA CYS A 562 -9.36 37.38 35.30
C CYS A 562 -9.41 37.45 33.76
N SER A 563 -8.88 38.51 33.15
CA SER A 563 -8.87 38.65 31.69
C SER A 563 -8.05 37.57 30.98
N VAL A 564 -6.89 37.21 31.55
CA VAL A 564 -6.02 36.15 31.01
C VAL A 564 -6.72 34.78 31.09
N TRP A 565 -7.37 34.47 32.20
CA TRP A 565 -8.06 33.18 32.36
C TRP A 565 -9.35 33.06 31.56
N ILE A 566 -10.10 34.16 31.39
CA ILE A 566 -11.29 34.18 30.52
C ILE A 566 -10.89 33.99 29.05
N THR A 567 -9.80 34.63 28.60
CA THR A 567 -9.30 34.50 27.23
C THR A 567 -8.62 33.15 26.96
N MET A 568 -8.10 32.50 28.00
CA MET A 568 -7.50 31.16 27.91
C MET A 568 -8.54 30.08 27.53
N ILE A 569 -9.76 30.12 28.05
CA ILE A 569 -10.80 29.09 27.78
C ILE A 569 -11.06 28.87 26.27
N PRO A 570 -11.41 29.91 25.46
CA PRO A 570 -11.61 29.71 24.03
C PRO A 570 -10.33 29.32 23.29
N ALA A 571 -9.16 29.82 23.72
CA ALA A 571 -7.88 29.46 23.12
C ALA A 571 -7.51 27.98 23.38
N TYR A 572 -7.79 27.47 24.58
CA TYR A 572 -7.63 26.07 24.96
C TYR A 572 -8.50 25.15 24.10
N LEU A 573 -9.79 25.50 23.96
CA LEU A 573 -10.74 24.71 23.17
C LEU A 573 -10.49 24.76 21.66
N SER A 574 -9.86 25.83 21.16
CA SER A 574 -9.57 26.00 19.73
C SER A 574 -8.25 25.38 19.29
N THR A 575 -7.34 25.07 20.21
CA THR A 575 -6.01 24.53 19.90
C THR A 575 -5.95 23.03 20.22
N LYS A 576 -5.00 22.31 19.63
CA LYS A 576 -4.79 20.86 19.86
C LYS A 576 -3.31 20.53 19.99
N GLY A 577 -3.00 19.40 20.64
CA GLY A 577 -1.65 18.87 20.78
C GLY A 577 -0.69 19.83 21.49
N LYS A 578 0.53 20.02 20.97
CA LYS A 578 1.56 20.87 21.61
C LYS A 578 1.15 22.33 21.83
N ASN A 579 0.19 22.83 21.05
CA ASN A 579 -0.27 24.22 21.12
C ASN A 579 -1.18 24.48 22.33
N THR A 580 -1.94 23.49 22.82
CA THR A 580 -2.76 23.66 24.04
C THR A 580 -1.88 23.90 25.26
N VAL A 581 -0.81 23.11 25.39
CA VAL A 581 0.21 23.25 26.42
C VAL A 581 0.87 24.64 26.37
N CYS A 582 1.13 25.17 25.16
CA CYS A 582 1.66 26.52 25.02
C CYS A 582 0.69 27.58 25.57
N VAL A 583 -0.61 27.48 25.25
CA VAL A 583 -1.64 28.39 25.75
C VAL A 583 -1.70 28.40 27.27
N GLU A 584 -1.61 27.22 27.90
CA GLU A 584 -1.56 27.11 29.37
C GLU A 584 -0.31 27.80 29.97
N ILE A 585 0.87 27.55 29.40
CA ILE A 585 2.12 28.18 29.86
C ILE A 585 2.05 29.70 29.71
N PHE A 586 1.53 30.20 28.58
CA PHE A 586 1.36 31.65 28.36
C PHE A 586 0.40 32.27 29.39
N ALA A 587 -0.69 31.59 29.73
CA ALA A 587 -1.62 32.04 30.76
C ALA A 587 -0.95 32.08 32.15
N ILE A 588 -0.19 31.06 32.51
CA ILE A 588 0.58 30.98 33.78
C ILE A 588 1.60 32.12 33.87
N LEU A 589 2.40 32.33 32.81
CA LEU A 589 3.44 33.36 32.79
C LEU A 589 2.84 34.76 32.87
N THR A 590 1.84 35.04 32.04
CA THR A 590 1.23 36.38 31.95
C THR A 590 0.50 36.75 33.24
N SER A 591 -0.25 35.82 33.83
CA SER A 591 -0.95 36.06 35.09
C SER A 591 0.02 36.26 36.25
N SER A 592 1.07 35.44 36.36
CA SER A 592 2.10 35.57 37.41
C SER A 592 2.92 36.85 37.27
N ALA A 593 3.35 37.20 36.06
CA ALA A 593 4.07 38.43 35.78
C ALA A 593 3.21 39.66 36.06
N GLY A 594 1.92 39.59 35.72
CA GLY A 594 0.94 40.62 36.04
C GLY A 594 0.79 40.87 37.53
N LEU A 595 0.65 39.81 38.35
CA LEU A 595 0.61 39.93 39.81
C LEU A 595 1.91 40.54 40.36
N LEU A 596 3.06 40.07 39.88
CA LEU A 596 4.37 40.60 40.29
C LEU A 596 4.51 42.09 39.98
N ALA A 597 4.17 42.48 38.75
CA ALA A 597 4.33 43.84 38.25
C ALA A 597 3.36 44.84 38.86
N CYS A 598 2.11 44.44 39.12
CA CYS A 598 1.13 45.36 39.68
C CYS A 598 1.34 45.57 41.18
N ILE A 599 1.74 44.53 41.92
CA ILE A 599 1.70 44.54 43.39
C ILE A 599 3.05 44.91 44.01
N PHE A 600 4.15 44.44 43.43
CA PHE A 600 5.48 44.54 44.05
C PHE A 600 6.38 45.57 43.37
N LEU A 601 6.34 45.70 42.04
CA LEU A 601 7.18 46.65 41.29
C LEU A 601 7.02 48.12 41.77
N PRO A 602 5.81 48.67 42.00
CA PRO A 602 5.65 50.02 42.56
C PRO A 602 6.28 50.17 43.95
N LYS A 603 6.29 49.11 44.76
CA LYS A 603 6.84 49.11 46.12
C LYS A 603 8.35 48.98 46.11
N CYS A 604 8.91 48.13 45.25
CA CYS A 604 10.35 48.07 45.02
C CYS A 604 10.89 49.41 44.53
N TYR A 605 10.18 50.07 43.61
CA TYR A 605 10.56 51.40 43.13
C TYR A 605 10.63 52.42 44.27
N ILE A 606 9.62 52.46 45.13
CA ILE A 606 9.63 53.34 46.31
C ILE A 606 10.76 52.99 47.28
N ILE A 607 10.95 51.71 47.60
CA ILE A 607 11.97 51.26 48.55
C ILE A 607 13.38 51.62 48.07
N MET A 608 13.68 51.48 46.76
CA MET A 608 15.01 51.72 46.19
C MET A 608 15.28 53.18 45.81
N PHE A 609 14.32 53.85 45.16
CA PHE A 609 14.54 55.17 44.53
C PHE A 609 13.95 56.33 45.33
N ARG A 610 13.14 56.08 46.38
CA ARG A 610 12.54 57.10 47.25
C ARG A 610 12.75 56.76 48.74
N PRO A 611 14.00 56.68 49.22
CA PRO A 611 14.30 56.27 50.59
C PRO A 611 13.70 57.23 51.65
N GLU A 612 13.43 58.49 51.31
CA GLU A 612 12.74 59.43 52.21
C GLU A 612 11.34 58.96 52.66
N MET A 613 10.63 58.15 51.86
CA MET A 613 9.31 57.62 52.24
C MET A 613 9.39 56.37 53.14
N ASN A 614 10.60 55.87 53.44
CA ASN A 614 10.82 54.73 54.34
C ASN A 614 10.82 55.12 55.83
N HIS A 615 10.66 56.40 56.18
CA HIS A 615 10.54 56.87 57.58
C HIS A 615 9.08 56.98 58.04
N LYS A 616 8.80 56.54 59.28
CA LYS A 616 7.45 56.58 59.91
C LYS A 616 6.79 57.97 59.91
N SER A 617 7.59 59.04 59.94
CA SER A 617 7.14 60.43 59.98
C SER A 617 6.41 60.87 58.69
N CYS A 618 6.81 60.35 57.53
CA CYS A 618 6.17 60.66 56.25
C CYS A 618 4.83 59.90 56.06
N LEU A 619 4.72 58.68 56.60
CA LEU A 619 3.53 57.81 56.54
C LEU A 619 2.31 58.31 57.33
N LEU A 620 2.53 59.12 58.36
CA LEU A 620 1.48 59.69 59.21
C LEU A 620 1.03 61.09 58.76
N GLY A 621 1.55 61.61 57.65
CA GLY A 621 1.18 62.94 57.14
C GLY A 621 1.56 64.08 58.09
N ILE A 622 2.52 63.87 59.01
CA ILE A 622 3.05 64.94 59.86
C ILE A 622 4.10 65.68 59.04
N LYS A 623 3.65 66.69 58.28
CA LYS A 623 4.56 67.77 57.87
C LYS A 623 5.02 68.47 59.15
N THR A 624 6.33 68.48 59.37
CA THR A 624 6.95 69.41 60.33
C THR A 624 6.90 70.81 59.74
#